data_AF-A0A7Z7CJV6-F1
#
_entry.id   AF-A0A7Z7CJV6-F1
#
_cell.length_a   1.000
_cell.length_b   1.000
_cell.length_c   1.000
_cell.angle_alpha   90.00
_cell.angle_beta   90.00
_cell.angle_gamma   90.00
#
_symmetry.space_group_name_H-M   'P 1'
#
loop_
_entity.id
_entity.type
_entity.pdbx_description
1 polymer ?
#
loop_
_entity_poly.entity_id
_entity_poly.type
_entity_poly.pdbx_seq_one_letter_code
_entity_poly.pdbx_strand_id
1 'polypeptide(L)'
;MRKRRWIVSIVILVSILLLNELVMNSKGKVGILNTTKRVIAGAPHVIVQGQTLSYQGKINFNDIQSVEGYSTSDEGTALYKAIGTPVPPPWIYVRKEDTTFFRYKLPQLPWKL
;
A
#
# COMPACT_ATOMS: atom_id res chain seq x y z
N MET A 1 36.08 20.55 5.48
CA MET A 1 35.89 19.32 4.67
C MET A 1 34.89 18.30 5.24
N ARG A 2 34.85 18.06 6.56
CA ARG A 2 33.95 17.06 7.19
C ARG A 2 32.46 17.30 6.89
N LYS A 3 31.94 18.53 7.02
CA LYS A 3 30.53 18.87 6.74
C LYS A 3 30.09 18.58 5.29
N ARG A 4 30.96 18.83 4.29
CA ARG A 4 30.67 18.51 2.87
C ARG A 4 30.57 17.00 2.62
N ARG A 5 31.39 16.17 3.30
CA ARG A 5 31.33 14.70 3.17
C ARG A 5 30.01 14.12 3.66
N TRP A 6 29.46 14.62 4.78
CA TRP A 6 28.15 14.18 5.29
C TRP A 6 27.00 14.51 4.33
N ILE A 7 27.03 15.70 3.70
CA ILE A 7 26.02 16.07 2.70
C ILE A 7 26.07 15.11 1.51
N VAL A 8 27.26 14.81 1.00
CA VAL A 8 27.43 13.85 -0.11
C VAL A 8 26.90 12.46 0.28
N SER A 9 27.21 11.98 1.49
CA SER A 9 26.69 10.71 1.98
C SER A 9 25.16 10.69 2.08
N ILE A 10 24.53 11.77 2.56
CA ILE A 10 23.06 11.89 2.63
C ILE A 10 22.47 11.87 1.22
N VAL A 11 23.06 12.61 0.28
CA VAL A 11 22.59 12.63 -1.12
C VAL A 11 22.65 11.23 -1.73
N ILE A 12 23.76 10.51 -1.56
CA ILE A 12 23.90 9.14 -2.06
C ILE A 12 22.82 8.22 -1.47
N LEU A 13 22.58 8.29 -0.16
CA LEU A 13 21.54 7.49 0.51
C LEU A 13 20.15 7.79 -0.05
N VAL A 14 19.81 9.07 -0.24
CA VAL A 14 18.53 9.49 -0.81
C VAL A 14 18.40 9.00 -2.26
N SER A 15 19.47 9.10 -3.07
CA SER A 15 19.48 8.61 -4.45
C SER A 15 19.25 7.09 -4.51
N ILE A 16 19.88 6.31 -3.64
CA ILE A 16 19.67 4.85 -3.57
C ILE A 16 18.21 4.53 -3.21
N LEU A 17 17.63 5.24 -2.24
CA LEU A 17 16.22 5.06 -1.87
C LEU A 17 15.28 5.37 -3.05
N LEU A 18 15.50 6.48 -3.76
CA LEU A 18 14.70 6.85 -4.93
C LEU A 18 14.83 5.84 -6.08
N LEU A 19 16.05 5.35 -6.34
CA LEU A 19 16.29 4.31 -7.34
C LEU A 19 15.54 3.02 -6.99
N ASN A 20 15.56 2.63 -5.72
CA ASN A 20 14.80 1.46 -5.28
C ASN A 20 13.30 1.63 -5.48
N GLU A 21 12.73 2.79 -5.12
CA GLU A 21 11.32 3.08 -5.39
C GLU A 21 10.99 2.99 -6.89
N LEU A 22 11.86 3.52 -7.74
CA LEU A 22 11.68 3.50 -9.19
C LEU A 22 11.71 2.06 -9.74
N VAL A 23 12.64 1.23 -9.29
CA VAL A 23 12.74 -0.19 -9.68
C VAL A 23 11.54 -1.00 -9.19
N MET A 24 11.04 -0.72 -7.98
CA MET A 24 9.87 -1.41 -7.45
C MET A 24 8.60 -1.01 -8.22
N ASN A 25 8.41 0.28 -8.47
CA ASN A 25 7.29 0.79 -9.25
C ASN A 25 7.30 0.24 -10.69
N SER A 26 8.49 0.14 -11.31
CA SER A 26 8.65 -0.42 -12.66
C SER A 26 8.30 -1.92 -12.73
N LYS A 27 8.33 -2.63 -11.60
CA LYS A 27 7.90 -4.04 -11.52
C LYS A 27 6.46 -4.19 -11.04
N GLY A 28 5.72 -3.09 -10.85
CA GLY A 28 4.37 -3.14 -10.26
C GLY A 28 4.41 -3.72 -8.84
N LYS A 29 5.50 -3.47 -8.12
CA LYS A 29 5.72 -3.93 -6.74
C LYS A 29 5.73 -2.74 -5.79
N VAL A 30 5.50 -3.04 -4.53
CA VAL A 30 5.43 -2.06 -3.46
C VAL A 30 6.84 -1.73 -2.96
N GLY A 31 7.21 -0.44 -3.02
CA GLY A 31 8.52 0.04 -2.56
C GLY A 31 8.69 0.07 -1.04
N ILE A 32 9.89 0.47 -0.60
CA ILE A 32 10.26 0.59 0.81
C ILE A 32 9.45 1.71 1.48
N LEU A 33 9.25 2.85 0.82
CA LEU A 33 8.51 3.98 1.39
C LEU A 33 7.07 3.58 1.75
N ASN A 34 6.39 2.86 0.85
CA ASN A 34 5.04 2.37 1.13
C ASN A 34 5.04 1.33 2.25
N THR A 35 6.01 0.41 2.24
CA THR A 35 6.16 -0.60 3.29
C THR A 35 6.39 0.04 4.66
N THR A 36 7.25 1.05 4.75
CA THR A 36 7.50 1.80 5.99
C THR A 36 6.24 2.53 6.44
N LYS A 37 5.51 3.20 5.55
CA LYS A 37 4.21 3.85 5.87
C LYS A 37 3.19 2.87 6.44
N ARG A 38 3.10 1.67 5.84
CA ARG A 38 2.23 0.58 6.30
C ARG A 38 2.60 0.13 7.71
N VAL A 39 3.88 -0.15 7.95
CA VAL A 39 4.39 -0.60 9.25
C VAL A 39 4.15 0.45 10.34
N ILE A 40 4.47 1.73 10.07
CA ILE A 40 4.22 2.83 11.02
C ILE A 40 2.72 2.95 11.35
N ALA A 41 1.85 2.71 10.38
CA ALA A 41 0.41 2.78 10.59
C ALA A 41 -0.18 1.59 11.37
N GLY A 42 0.61 0.55 11.61
CA GLY A 42 0.16 -0.73 12.17
C GLY A 42 -0.73 -1.52 11.20
N ALA A 43 -0.59 -1.27 9.89
CA ALA A 43 -1.45 -1.87 8.88
C ALA A 43 -0.92 -3.28 8.49
N PRO A 44 -1.79 -4.30 8.36
CA PRO A 44 -1.37 -5.66 8.07
C PRO A 44 -0.70 -5.78 6.70
N HIS A 45 0.09 -6.83 6.51
CA HIS A 45 0.59 -7.19 5.18
C HIS A 45 -0.56 -7.87 4.46
N VAL A 46 -0.82 -7.46 3.23
CA VAL A 46 -1.87 -8.06 2.42
C VAL A 46 -1.28 -8.48 1.08
N ILE A 47 -1.44 -9.75 0.75
CA ILE A 47 -1.06 -10.36 -0.52
C ILE A 47 -2.32 -10.91 -1.17
N VAL A 48 -2.53 -10.61 -2.44
CA VAL A 48 -3.63 -11.13 -3.24
C VAL A 48 -3.05 -11.62 -4.55
N GLN A 49 -3.28 -12.89 -4.90
CA GLN A 49 -2.77 -13.49 -6.14
C GLN A 49 -1.24 -13.37 -6.28
N GLY A 50 -0.51 -13.55 -5.17
CA GLY A 50 0.94 -13.39 -5.12
C GLY A 50 1.45 -11.95 -5.20
N GLN A 51 0.56 -10.95 -5.27
CA GLN A 51 0.94 -9.53 -5.33
C GLN A 51 0.67 -8.84 -3.99
N THR A 52 1.70 -8.19 -3.44
CA THR A 52 1.54 -7.35 -2.23
C THR A 52 0.75 -6.09 -2.58
N LEU A 53 -0.27 -5.77 -1.78
CA LEU A 53 -1.06 -4.56 -1.97
C LEU A 53 -0.33 -3.32 -1.46
N SER A 54 -0.50 -2.21 -2.19
CA SER A 54 0.03 -0.89 -1.82
C SER A 54 -0.86 -0.24 -0.76
N TYR A 55 -0.27 0.38 0.25
CA TYR A 55 -1.00 0.93 1.41
C TYR A 55 -1.30 2.41 1.17
N GLN A 56 -2.56 2.79 1.33
CA GLN A 56 -3.08 4.08 0.86
C GLN A 56 -3.69 4.92 2.00
N GLY A 57 -3.43 4.52 3.25
CA GLY A 57 -3.88 5.22 4.45
C GLY A 57 -5.00 4.52 5.20
N LYS A 58 -5.56 5.23 6.17
CA LYS A 58 -6.76 4.84 6.92
C LYS A 58 -7.96 5.61 6.37
N ILE A 59 -9.12 4.99 6.39
CA ILE A 59 -10.39 5.61 6.04
C ILE A 59 -11.43 5.22 7.09
N ASN A 60 -12.26 6.16 7.47
CA ASN A 60 -13.42 5.90 8.32
C ASN A 60 -14.65 5.95 7.43
N PHE A 61 -15.45 4.89 7.46
CA PHE A 61 -16.77 4.90 6.86
C PHE A 61 -17.78 5.47 7.85
N ASN A 62 -18.83 6.12 7.34
CA ASN A 62 -19.91 6.60 8.21
C ASN A 62 -20.73 5.43 8.78
N ASP A 63 -20.81 4.33 8.02
CA ASP A 63 -21.49 3.10 8.42
C ASP A 63 -20.73 1.87 7.87
N ILE A 64 -20.65 0.81 8.67
CA ILE A 64 -20.10 -0.51 8.27
C ILE A 64 -20.85 -1.07 7.06
N GLN A 65 -22.14 -0.73 6.90
CA GLN A 65 -22.93 -1.10 5.73
C GLN A 65 -22.44 -0.48 4.41
N SER A 66 -21.48 0.46 4.45
CA SER A 66 -20.90 1.05 3.23
C SER A 66 -19.90 0.12 2.53
N VAL A 67 -19.50 -0.97 3.19
CA VAL A 67 -18.54 -1.95 2.67
C VAL A 67 -19.10 -3.37 2.73
N GLU A 68 -18.77 -4.16 1.72
CA GLU A 68 -19.14 -5.56 1.61
C GLU A 68 -17.89 -6.46 1.55
N GLY A 69 -18.06 -7.73 1.91
CA GLY A 69 -17.00 -8.73 1.76
C GLY A 69 -16.60 -8.87 0.30
N TYR A 70 -15.30 -8.84 0.02
CA TYR A 70 -14.77 -8.96 -1.33
C TYR A 70 -14.07 -10.28 -1.57
N SER A 71 -13.04 -10.58 -0.77
CA SER A 71 -12.22 -11.78 -0.93
C SER A 71 -11.44 -12.03 0.37
N THR A 72 -10.65 -13.10 0.38
CA THR A 72 -9.66 -13.36 1.43
C THR A 72 -8.27 -13.22 0.82
N SER A 73 -7.34 -12.60 1.55
CA SER A 73 -5.93 -12.54 1.14
C SER A 73 -5.30 -13.92 1.14
N ASP A 74 -4.16 -14.06 0.46
CA ASP A 74 -3.38 -15.30 0.44
C ASP A 74 -2.91 -15.71 1.86
N GLU A 75 -2.87 -14.76 2.79
CA GLU A 75 -2.52 -14.94 4.21
C GLU A 75 -3.76 -15.09 5.13
N GLY A 76 -4.96 -15.23 4.57
CA GLY A 76 -6.19 -15.43 5.35
C GLY A 76 -6.85 -14.14 5.89
N THR A 77 -6.39 -12.97 5.48
CA THR A 77 -6.99 -11.68 5.91
C THR A 77 -8.27 -11.40 5.14
N ALA A 78 -9.37 -11.12 5.83
CA ALA A 78 -10.62 -10.72 5.20
C ALA A 78 -10.49 -9.35 4.52
N LEU A 79 -10.87 -9.30 3.23
CA LEU A 79 -10.81 -8.10 2.40
C LEU A 79 -12.22 -7.63 2.08
N TYR A 80 -12.41 -6.31 2.11
CA TYR A 80 -13.68 -5.65 1.85
C TYR A 80 -13.56 -4.71 0.66
N LYS A 81 -14.68 -4.44 -0.01
CA LYS A 81 -14.81 -3.39 -1.03
C LYS A 81 -15.98 -2.47 -0.70
N ALA A 82 -15.99 -1.27 -1.27
CA ALA A 82 -17.15 -0.40 -1.15
C ALA A 82 -18.29 -0.94 -2.03
N ILE A 83 -19.52 -0.84 -1.56
CA ILE A 83 -20.71 -1.30 -2.30
C ILE A 83 -20.84 -0.51 -3.60
N GLY A 84 -21.27 -1.19 -4.67
CA GLY A 84 -21.45 -0.60 -5.99
C GLY A 84 -20.16 -0.32 -6.75
N THR A 85 -19.00 -0.76 -6.24
CA THR A 85 -17.73 -0.69 -6.99
C THR A 85 -17.56 -1.86 -7.95
N PRO A 86 -16.93 -1.63 -9.12
CA PRO A 86 -16.67 -2.68 -10.10
C PRO A 86 -15.76 -3.78 -9.54
N VAL A 87 -15.71 -4.92 -10.22
CA VAL A 87 -14.75 -5.99 -9.94
C VAL A 87 -13.74 -6.05 -11.09
N PRO A 88 -12.44 -5.82 -10.86
CA PRO A 88 -11.78 -5.59 -9.57
C PRO A 88 -12.08 -4.20 -8.98
N PRO A 89 -12.16 -4.08 -7.64
CA PRO A 89 -12.48 -2.81 -7.00
C PRO A 89 -11.31 -1.82 -7.09
N PRO A 90 -11.59 -0.50 -7.15
CA PRO A 90 -10.54 0.52 -7.19
C PRO A 90 -9.74 0.57 -5.89
N TRP A 91 -10.37 0.20 -4.77
CA TRP A 91 -9.79 0.16 -3.44
C TRP A 91 -10.18 -1.12 -2.73
N ILE A 92 -9.24 -1.68 -1.99
CA ILE A 92 -9.43 -2.86 -1.14
C ILE A 92 -9.27 -2.40 0.31
N TYR A 93 -10.17 -2.83 1.18
CA TYR A 93 -10.20 -2.40 2.58
C TYR A 93 -9.93 -3.58 3.51
N VAL A 94 -9.19 -3.32 4.58
CA VAL A 94 -9.01 -4.26 5.70
C VAL A 94 -9.52 -3.60 6.96
N ARG A 95 -10.40 -4.28 7.69
CA ARG A 95 -10.97 -3.75 8.92
C ARG A 95 -9.88 -3.58 9.99
N LYS A 96 -9.86 -2.42 10.64
CA LYS A 96 -9.04 -2.18 11.84
C LYS A 96 -9.91 -2.36 13.08
N GLU A 97 -10.85 -1.44 13.27
CA GLU A 97 -11.76 -1.33 14.43
C GLU A 97 -13.05 -0.65 13.96
N ASP A 98 -14.22 -1.09 14.45
CA ASP A 98 -15.53 -0.50 14.16
C ASP A 98 -15.74 -0.09 12.68
N THR A 99 -15.75 1.22 12.41
CA THR A 99 -15.92 1.83 11.09
C THR A 99 -14.61 2.27 10.44
N THR A 100 -13.46 2.00 11.07
CA THR A 100 -12.12 2.33 10.59
C THR A 100 -11.50 1.19 9.80
N PHE A 101 -11.03 1.49 8.60
CA PHE A 101 -10.41 0.54 7.69
C PHE A 101 -9.07 1.04 7.18
N PHE A 102 -8.14 0.12 6.98
CA PHE A 102 -6.95 0.37 6.18
C PHE A 102 -7.31 0.26 4.70
N ARG A 103 -6.91 1.25 3.91
CA ARG A 103 -7.15 1.30 2.47
C ARG A 103 -5.91 0.82 1.72
N TYR A 104 -6.15 -0.02 0.73
CA TYR A 104 -5.13 -0.59 -0.13
C TYR A 104 -5.49 -0.44 -1.61
N LYS A 105 -4.49 -0.53 -2.47
CA LYS A 105 -4.64 -0.56 -3.92
C LYS A 105 -3.77 -1.66 -4.51
N LEU A 106 -4.26 -2.36 -5.54
CA LEU A 106 -3.43 -3.22 -6.37
C LEU A 106 -2.37 -2.36 -7.09
N PRO A 107 -1.07 -2.68 -6.96
CA PRO A 107 -0.05 -1.94 -7.67
C PRO A 107 -0.19 -2.21 -9.18
N GLN A 108 -0.44 -1.14 -9.92
CA GLN A 108 -0.57 -1.16 -11.38
C GLN A 108 0.76 -0.74 -11.99
N LEU A 109 1.13 -1.38 -13.12
CA LEU A 109 2.26 -0.94 -13.91
C LEU A 109 1.90 0.39 -14.57
N PRO A 110 2.72 1.45 -14.45
CA PRO A 110 2.35 2.78 -14.93
C PRO A 110 2.17 2.87 -16.47
N TRP A 111 2.63 1.87 -17.22
CA TRP A 111 2.47 1.75 -18.68
C TRP A 111 1.43 0.73 -19.13
N LYS A 112 0.79 0.00 -18.21
CA LYS A 112 -0.42 -0.78 -18.51
C LYS A 112 -1.62 0.03 -18.03
N LEU A 113 -1.97 1.06 -18.81
CA LEU A 113 -3.25 1.77 -18.75
C LEU A 113 -4.17 1.21 -19.81
#